data_AF-A0A820SK75-F1
#
_entry.id   AF-A0A820SK75-F1
#
_cell.length_a   1.000
_cell.length_b   1.000
_cell.length_c   1.000
_cell.angle_alpha   90.00
_cell.angle_beta   90.00
_cell.angle_gamma   90.00
#
_symmetry.space_group_name_H-M   'P 1'
#
loop_
_entity.id
_entity.type
_entity.pdbx_description
1 polymer ?
#
loop_
_entity_poly.entity_id
_entity_poly.type
_entity_poly.pdbx_seq_one_letter_code
_entity_poly.pdbx_strand_id
1 'polypeptide(L)'
;VKISDLAMLDIINYFNNKTGAIKVPDVGHNTDAVNCVPHYDPGLFSLSILSTCDGLQLKDQYENKWIDGPNNSQLDQSNIGVIWLGEAASILTRNRLKSGIHRVVYPRTVHQARITIWQEVCTTEQIQQLVEKDSNTQYLPANA
;
A
#
# COMPACT_ATOMS: atom_id res chain seq x y z
N VAL A 1 7.89 11.74 -22.24
CA VAL A 1 7.88 11.44 -20.79
C VAL A 1 8.28 9.98 -20.64
N LYS A 2 9.29 9.64 -19.84
CA LYS A 2 9.58 8.24 -19.51
C LYS A 2 8.73 7.85 -18.31
N ILE A 3 8.23 6.62 -18.27
CA ILE A 3 7.43 6.12 -17.13
C ILE A 3 8.24 6.19 -15.82
N SER A 4 9.57 6.03 -15.90
CA SER A 4 10.49 6.21 -14.77
C SER A 4 10.40 7.60 -14.13
N ASP A 5 10.06 8.62 -14.91
CA ASP A 5 9.98 10.01 -14.44
C ASP A 5 8.67 10.25 -13.64
N LEU A 6 7.75 9.29 -13.68
CA LEU A 6 6.46 9.29 -13.01
C LEU A 6 6.36 8.16 -11.97
N ALA A 7 7.45 7.46 -11.69
CA ALA A 7 7.46 6.34 -10.77
C ALA A 7 7.89 6.78 -9.37
N MET A 8 7.09 6.44 -8.37
CA MET A 8 7.47 6.52 -6.96
C MET A 8 7.70 5.11 -6.43
N LEU A 9 8.86 4.88 -5.79
CA LEU A 9 9.18 3.63 -5.12
C LEU A 9 9.11 3.84 -3.62
N ASP A 10 8.22 3.10 -2.96
CA ASP A 10 8.13 3.08 -1.50
C ASP A 10 8.71 1.78 -0.95
N ILE A 11 9.57 1.93 0.06
CA ILE A 11 10.08 0.85 0.89
C ILE A 11 9.69 1.18 2.33
N ILE A 12 8.76 0.41 2.89
CA ILE A 12 8.22 0.68 4.23
C ILE A 12 8.52 -0.46 5.17
N ASN A 13 9.01 -0.10 6.36
CA ASN A 13 9.21 -1.02 7.48
C ASN A 13 8.21 -0.71 8.61
N TYR A 14 7.23 -1.58 8.82
CA TYR A 14 6.31 -1.52 9.94
C TYR A 14 6.88 -2.31 11.12
N PHE A 15 7.19 -1.61 12.21
CA PHE A 15 7.72 -2.25 13.43
C PHE A 15 6.68 -3.07 14.21
N ASN A 16 5.39 -2.74 14.08
CA ASN A 16 4.29 -3.48 14.71
C ASN A 16 4.42 -3.62 16.25
N ASN A 17 4.83 -2.55 16.93
CA ASN A 17 5.09 -2.51 18.39
C ASN A 17 3.84 -2.48 19.29
N LYS A 18 2.64 -2.80 18.78
CA LYS A 18 1.42 -2.72 19.60
C LYS A 18 1.49 -3.76 20.73
N THR A 19 1.13 -3.33 21.94
CA THR A 19 1.03 -4.19 23.11
C THR A 19 -0.30 -4.97 23.09
N GLY A 20 -0.23 -6.29 23.30
CA GLY A 20 -1.38 -7.19 23.32
C GLY A 20 -1.59 -7.98 22.02
N ALA A 21 -2.29 -9.11 22.10
CA ALA A 21 -2.61 -9.93 20.94
C ALA A 21 -3.60 -9.19 20.03
N ILE A 22 -3.13 -8.72 18.87
CA ILE A 22 -4.02 -8.18 17.85
C ILE A 22 -4.58 -9.36 17.07
N LYS A 23 -5.90 -9.55 17.14
CA LYS A 23 -6.56 -10.46 16.20
C LYS A 23 -6.55 -9.80 14.83
N VAL A 24 -5.91 -10.44 13.88
CA VAL A 24 -6.12 -10.14 12.46
C VAL A 24 -7.59 -10.40 12.16
N PRO A 25 -8.29 -9.46 11.51
CA PRO A 25 -9.68 -9.69 11.14
C PRO A 25 -9.74 -10.87 10.18
N ASP A 26 -10.75 -11.74 10.35
CA ASP A 26 -11.06 -12.74 9.36
C ASP A 26 -11.34 -12.08 8.00
N VAL A 27 -11.05 -12.80 6.91
CA VAL A 27 -11.34 -12.35 5.54
C VAL A 27 -12.79 -11.89 5.45
N GLY A 28 -13.01 -10.71 4.87
CA GLY A 28 -14.33 -10.08 4.80
C GLY A 28 -14.71 -9.16 5.95
N HIS A 29 -14.00 -9.19 7.09
CA HIS A 29 -14.36 -8.38 8.26
C HIS A 29 -13.67 -7.01 8.32
N ASN A 30 -14.36 -6.04 8.89
CA ASN A 30 -13.81 -4.71 9.17
C ASN A 30 -12.98 -4.70 10.46
N THR A 31 -12.01 -3.80 10.52
CA THR A 31 -11.21 -3.52 11.72
C THR A 31 -10.67 -2.11 11.64
N ASP A 32 -10.54 -1.47 12.80
CA ASP A 32 -9.85 -0.19 12.96
C ASP A 32 -8.38 -0.39 13.39
N ALA A 33 -7.98 -1.63 13.68
CA ALA A 33 -6.60 -1.98 13.99
C ALA A 33 -5.80 -2.15 12.69
N VAL A 34 -5.37 -1.01 12.13
CA VAL A 34 -4.60 -0.94 10.89
C VAL A 34 -3.29 -0.18 11.07
N ASN A 35 -2.28 -0.56 10.28
CA ASN A 35 -1.07 0.21 10.04
C ASN A 35 -1.28 1.27 8.97
N CYS A 36 -2.16 1.00 8.00
CA CYS A 36 -2.55 1.92 6.95
C CYS A 36 -4.06 1.82 6.74
N VAL A 37 -4.75 2.95 6.83
CA VAL A 37 -6.21 3.03 6.71
C VAL A 37 -6.67 2.72 5.29
N PRO A 38 -7.92 2.27 5.10
CA PRO A 38 -8.53 2.11 3.78
C PRO A 38 -8.40 3.37 2.91
N HIS A 39 -7.78 3.22 1.75
CA HIS A 39 -7.69 4.28 0.73
C HIS A 39 -7.43 3.67 -0.66
N TYR A 40 -7.44 4.50 -1.69
CA TYR A 40 -6.94 4.17 -3.02
C TYR A 40 -5.78 5.12 -3.33
N ASP A 41 -4.84 4.67 -4.17
CA ASP A 41 -3.72 5.53 -4.57
C ASP A 41 -4.18 6.57 -5.59
N PRO A 42 -3.61 7.79 -5.61
CA PRO A 42 -4.06 8.82 -6.52
C PRO A 42 -3.62 8.58 -7.98
N GLY A 43 -2.52 7.85 -8.20
CA GLY A 43 -1.90 7.65 -9.50
C GLY A 43 -2.66 6.72 -10.45
N LEU A 44 -1.95 6.24 -11.47
CA LEU A 44 -2.49 5.37 -12.50
C LEU A 44 -2.68 3.95 -11.97
N PHE A 45 -1.63 3.35 -11.42
CA PHE A 45 -1.69 2.06 -10.75
C PHE A 45 -0.52 1.91 -9.79
N SER A 46 -0.68 0.99 -8.85
CA SER A 46 0.37 0.57 -7.91
C SER A 46 0.67 -0.90 -8.11
N LEU A 47 1.95 -1.25 -7.99
CA LEU A 47 2.46 -2.60 -8.07
C LEU A 47 3.20 -2.92 -6.77
N SER A 48 2.61 -3.78 -5.94
CA SER A 48 3.30 -4.38 -4.79
C SER A 48 4.13 -5.57 -5.26
N ILE A 49 5.43 -5.55 -4.97
CA ILE A 49 6.40 -6.57 -5.41
C ILE A 49 6.94 -7.42 -4.25
N LEU A 50 6.84 -6.92 -3.02
CA LEU A 50 7.31 -7.61 -1.82
C LEU A 50 6.40 -7.29 -0.64
N SER A 51 6.05 -8.31 0.12
CA SER A 51 5.47 -8.21 1.47
C SER A 51 6.02 -9.34 2.33
N THR A 52 6.90 -9.04 3.29
CA THR A 52 7.59 -10.09 4.07
C THR A 52 6.70 -10.79 5.10
N CYS A 53 5.50 -10.28 5.36
CA CYS A 53 4.47 -10.96 6.15
C CYS A 53 3.08 -10.51 5.68
N ASP A 54 2.05 -11.04 6.34
CA ASP A 54 0.66 -10.65 6.13
C ASP A 54 0.39 -9.19 6.51
N GLY A 55 -0.75 -8.67 6.06
CA GLY A 55 -1.22 -7.33 6.41
C GLY A 55 -1.88 -6.59 5.24
N LEU A 56 -1.35 -6.73 4.03
CA LEU A 56 -1.99 -6.12 2.85
C LEU A 56 -3.37 -6.74 2.64
N GLN A 57 -4.40 -5.89 2.52
CA GLN A 57 -5.74 -6.32 2.16
C GLN A 57 -6.31 -5.42 1.08
N LEU A 58 -6.95 -6.02 0.09
CA LEU A 58 -7.66 -5.33 -1.00
C LEU A 58 -9.16 -5.46 -0.78
N LYS A 59 -9.91 -4.42 -1.13
CA LYS A 59 -11.37 -4.43 -1.05
C LYS A 59 -11.96 -5.00 -2.33
N ASP A 60 -12.68 -6.10 -2.21
CA ASP A 60 -13.72 -6.44 -3.16
C ASP A 60 -14.90 -5.48 -2.95
N GLN A 61 -15.06 -4.55 -3.90
CA GLN A 61 -16.11 -3.55 -3.87
C GLN A 61 -17.48 -4.09 -4.28
N TYR A 62 -17.53 -5.25 -4.96
CA TYR A 62 -18.77 -5.89 -5.37
C TYR A 62 -19.38 -6.65 -4.20
N GLU A 63 -18.61 -7.52 -3.55
CA GLU A 63 -19.07 -8.28 -2.38
C GLU A 63 -18.94 -7.52 -1.05
N ASN A 64 -18.34 -6.32 -1.09
CA ASN A 64 -18.01 -5.52 0.09
C ASN A 64 -17.16 -6.29 1.11
N LYS A 65 -16.19 -7.09 0.64
CA LYS A 65 -15.30 -7.92 1.48
C LYS A 65 -13.85 -7.48 1.37
N TRP A 66 -13.08 -7.68 2.43
CA TRP A 66 -11.63 -7.53 2.42
C TRP A 66 -10.98 -8.86 2.09
N ILE A 67 -10.07 -8.87 1.13
CA ILE A 67 -9.32 -10.05 0.67
C ILE A 67 -7.86 -9.84 1.03
N ASP A 68 -7.22 -10.87 1.58
CA ASP A 68 -5.80 -10.83 1.89
C ASP A 68 -4.96 -10.81 0.61
N GLY A 69 -3.99 -9.90 0.56
CA GLY A 69 -2.94 -9.93 -0.44
C GLY A 69 -1.92 -11.05 -0.19
N PRO A 70 -1.16 -11.46 -1.21
CA PRO A 70 -0.10 -12.43 -1.07
C PRO A 70 0.99 -11.89 -0.14
N ASN A 71 1.67 -12.82 0.55
CA ASN A 71 2.85 -12.51 1.33
C ASN A 71 3.99 -13.48 0.99
N ASN A 72 5.21 -12.99 1.00
CA ASN A 72 6.41 -13.75 0.65
C ASN A 72 6.86 -14.70 1.77
N SER A 73 6.16 -14.75 2.92
CA SER A 73 6.47 -15.70 3.99
C SER A 73 5.86 -17.09 3.76
N GLN A 74 4.87 -17.21 2.86
CA GLN A 74 4.23 -18.47 2.49
C GLN A 74 4.77 -18.96 1.15
N LEU A 75 5.12 -20.25 1.06
CA LEU A 75 5.79 -20.83 -0.11
C LEU A 75 4.95 -20.71 -1.39
N ASP A 76 3.64 -20.95 -1.29
CA ASP A 76 2.67 -20.88 -2.38
C ASP A 76 2.33 -19.45 -2.81
N GLN A 77 2.73 -18.45 -2.01
CA GLN A 77 2.54 -17.03 -2.28
C GLN A 77 3.87 -16.30 -2.54
N SER A 78 4.98 -17.03 -2.53
CA SER A 78 6.29 -16.48 -2.83
C SER A 78 6.34 -15.98 -4.28
N ASN A 79 6.95 -14.81 -4.48
CA ASN A 79 7.13 -14.18 -5.79
C ASN A 79 5.83 -13.78 -6.53
N ILE A 80 4.72 -13.61 -5.80
CA ILE A 80 3.48 -13.05 -6.36
C ILE A 80 3.46 -11.54 -6.10
N GLY A 81 3.36 -10.77 -7.18
CA GLY A 81 3.07 -9.34 -7.11
C GLY A 81 1.57 -9.06 -7.25
N VAL A 82 1.12 -7.93 -6.69
CA VAL A 82 -0.27 -7.46 -6.87
C VAL A 82 -0.24 -6.10 -7.54
N ILE A 83 -1.08 -5.96 -8.57
CA ILE A 83 -1.35 -4.68 -9.23
C ILE A 83 -2.78 -4.24 -8.91
N TRP A 84 -2.97 -2.96 -8.59
CA TRP A 84 -4.28 -2.34 -8.49
C TRP A 84 -4.27 -0.94 -9.09
N LEU A 85 -5.43 -0.49 -9.54
CA LEU A 85 -5.57 0.81 -10.19
C LEU A 85 -5.70 1.93 -9.16
N GLY A 86 -5.15 3.10 -9.47
CA GLY A 86 -5.37 4.31 -8.69
C GLY A 86 -6.51 5.17 -9.26
N GLU A 87 -6.73 6.33 -8.64
CA GLU A 87 -7.78 7.29 -8.99
C GLU A 87 -7.64 7.83 -10.41
N ALA A 88 -6.43 8.12 -10.87
CA ALA A 88 -6.20 8.63 -12.22
C ALA A 88 -6.71 7.65 -13.30
N ALA A 89 -6.55 6.34 -13.09
CA ALA A 89 -7.09 5.34 -14.03
C ALA A 89 -8.63 5.38 -14.10
N SER A 90 -9.30 5.55 -12.96
CA SER A 90 -10.75 5.70 -12.91
C SER A 90 -11.21 6.95 -13.67
N ILE A 91 -10.55 8.08 -13.44
CA ILE A 91 -10.85 9.35 -14.12
C ILE A 91 -10.66 9.21 -15.64
N LEU A 92 -9.48 8.74 -16.07
CA LEU A 92 -9.12 8.59 -17.49
C LEU A 92 -10.09 7.67 -18.24
N THR A 93 -10.56 6.62 -17.58
CA THR A 93 -11.47 5.64 -18.18
C THR A 93 -12.94 5.99 -18.01
N ARG A 94 -13.25 7.20 -17.50
CA ARG A 94 -14.61 7.64 -17.17
C ARG A 94 -15.35 6.60 -16.32
N ASN A 95 -14.69 6.14 -15.26
CA ASN A 95 -15.18 5.16 -14.28
C ASN A 95 -15.49 3.76 -14.83
N ARG A 96 -15.03 3.43 -16.06
CA ARG A 96 -15.12 2.07 -16.61
C ARG A 96 -14.20 1.10 -15.87
N LEU A 97 -13.02 1.57 -15.46
CA LEU A 97 -12.15 0.87 -14.52
C LEU A 97 -12.28 1.56 -13.15
N LYS A 98 -12.25 0.77 -12.08
CA LYS A 98 -12.37 1.26 -10.69
C LYS A 98 -11.02 1.25 -10.01
N SER A 99 -10.77 2.24 -9.16
CA SER A 99 -9.60 2.28 -8.30
C SER A 99 -9.68 1.13 -7.29
N GLY A 100 -8.57 0.46 -7.04
CA GLY A 100 -8.45 -0.54 -6.01
C GLY A 100 -8.33 0.13 -4.65
N ILE A 101 -9.25 -0.18 -3.74
CA ILE A 101 -9.16 0.23 -2.35
C ILE A 101 -8.33 -0.82 -1.61
N HIS A 102 -7.35 -0.39 -0.83
CA HIS A 102 -6.49 -1.25 -0.05
C HIS A 102 -6.27 -0.69 1.35
N ARG A 103 -5.79 -1.55 2.26
CA ARG A 103 -5.37 -1.20 3.62
C ARG A 103 -4.23 -2.12 4.05
N VAL A 104 -3.58 -1.77 5.15
CA VAL A 104 -2.59 -2.64 5.80
C VAL A 104 -3.03 -2.89 7.25
N VAL A 105 -3.43 -4.12 7.56
CA VAL A 105 -3.72 -4.55 8.94
C VAL A 105 -2.43 -4.96 9.66
N TYR A 106 -2.49 -5.07 10.98
CA TYR A 106 -1.40 -5.69 11.74
C TYR A 106 -1.26 -7.17 11.36
N PRO A 107 -0.05 -7.76 11.44
CA PRO A 107 0.16 -9.16 11.13
C PRO A 107 -0.44 -10.09 12.19
N ARG A 108 -0.64 -11.37 11.83
CA ARG A 108 -1.13 -12.42 12.74
C ARG A 108 -0.18 -12.69 13.89
N THR A 109 1.12 -12.63 13.62
CA THR A 109 2.15 -12.83 14.64
C THR A 109 2.44 -11.52 15.35
N VAL A 110 2.27 -11.52 16.68
CA VAL A 110 2.56 -10.36 17.51
C VAL A 110 4.03 -9.94 17.35
N HIS A 111 4.28 -8.63 17.21
CA HIS A 111 5.62 -8.04 17.06
C HIS A 111 6.40 -8.47 15.80
N GLN A 112 5.75 -9.10 14.82
CA GLN A 112 6.41 -9.40 13.55
C GLN A 112 6.60 -8.11 12.75
N ALA A 113 7.85 -7.75 12.48
CA ALA A 113 8.14 -6.63 11.59
C ALA A 113 7.73 -6.96 10.14
N ARG A 114 7.17 -5.97 9.44
CA ARG A 114 6.75 -6.09 8.03
C ARG A 114 7.57 -5.16 7.17
N ILE A 115 8.27 -5.69 6.19
CA ILE A 115 8.86 -4.92 5.10
C ILE A 115 7.99 -5.10 3.86
N THR A 116 7.69 -4.00 3.20
CA THR A 116 6.93 -4.00 1.95
C THR A 116 7.60 -3.08 0.95
N ILE A 117 7.48 -3.44 -0.33
CA ILE A 117 7.93 -2.62 -1.44
C ILE A 117 6.79 -2.52 -2.44
N TRP A 118 6.48 -1.30 -2.86
CA TRP A 118 5.60 -1.06 -3.98
C TRP A 118 6.09 0.10 -4.83
N GLN A 119 5.66 0.09 -6.08
CA GLN A 119 5.88 1.16 -7.01
C GLN A 119 4.54 1.70 -7.50
N GLU A 120 4.34 3.01 -7.38
CA GLU A 120 3.21 3.71 -7.95
C GLU A 120 3.64 4.41 -9.25
N VAL A 121 2.79 4.36 -10.28
CA VAL A 121 2.88 5.26 -11.43
C VAL A 121 2.02 6.48 -11.16
N CYS A 122 2.63 7.57 -10.74
CA CYS A 122 1.99 8.81 -10.36
C CYS A 122 1.57 9.66 -11.57
N THR A 123 0.69 10.64 -11.33
CA THR A 123 0.45 11.73 -12.27
C THR A 123 1.55 12.79 -12.17
N THR A 124 1.65 13.65 -13.20
CA THR A 124 2.58 14.78 -13.20
C THR A 124 2.32 15.72 -12.00
N GLU A 125 1.05 15.94 -11.66
CA GLU A 125 0.64 16.79 -10.55
C GLU A 125 1.09 16.22 -9.21
N GLN A 126 1.00 14.90 -9.02
CA GLN A 126 1.52 14.23 -7.81
C GLN A 126 3.03 14.42 -7.67
N ILE A 127 3.79 14.20 -8.75
CA ILE A 127 5.24 14.38 -8.75
C ILE A 127 5.60 15.83 -8.41
N GLN A 128 4.89 16.81 -8.98
CA GLN A 128 5.12 18.22 -8.67
C GLN A 128 4.86 18.52 -7.18
N GLN A 129 3.76 18.03 -6.62
CA GLN A 129 3.44 18.19 -5.19
C GLN A 129 4.49 17.56 -4.28
N LEU A 130 5.06 16.40 -4.65
CA LEU A 130 6.14 15.76 -3.91
C LEU A 130 7.42 16.60 -3.93
N VAL A 131 7.83 17.11 -5.10
CA VAL A 131 9.01 17.98 -5.25
C VAL A 131 8.86 19.27 -4.44
N GLU A 132 7.67 19.89 -4.46
CA GLU A 132 7.39 21.09 -3.67
C GLU A 132 7.43 20.81 -2.16
N LYS A 133 6.92 19.65 -1.70
CA LYS A 133 7.02 19.23 -0.30
C LYS A 133 8.46 18.98 0.13
N ASP A 134 9.25 18.26 -0.67
CA ASP A 134 10.66 17.98 -0.37
C ASP A 134 11.48 19.27 -0.27
N SER A 135 11.24 20.22 -1.18
CA SER A 135 11.90 21.53 -1.18
C SER A 135 11.61 22.34 0.10
N ASN A 136 10.49 22.06 0.76
CA ASN A 136 10.06 22.68 2.01
C ASN A 136 10.37 21.83 3.26
N THR A 137 10.88 20.60 3.08
CA THR A 137 11.20 19.71 4.20
C THR A 137 12.59 20.10 4.72
N GLN A 138 12.63 20.77 5.88
CA GLN A 138 13.88 21.03 6.59
C GLN A 138 14.56 19.70 6.90
N TYR A 139 15.71 19.45 6.30
CA TYR A 139 16.58 18.34 6.67
C TYR A 139 16.86 18.40 8.17
N LEU A 140 16.69 17.27 8.87
CA LEU A 140 17.20 17.13 10.23
C LEU A 140 18.72 17.44 10.20
N PRO A 141 19.23 18.29 11.10
CA PRO A 141 20.67 18.53 11.17
C PRO A 141 21.37 17.19 11.38
N ALA A 142 22.46 16.97 10.64
CA ALA A 142 23.16 15.70 10.55
C ALA A 142 23.73 15.16 11.88
N ASN A 143 23.53 15.86 12.99
CA ASN A 143 24.00 15.49 14.32
C ASN A 143 22.86 15.69 15.34
N ALA A 144 22.10 14.62 15.62
CA ALA A 144 21.23 14.49 16.79
C ALA A 144 21.61 13.21 17.54
#